data_AF-A0A645H4L3-F1
#
_entry.id   AF-A0A645H4L3-F1
#
_cell.length_a   1.000
_cell.length_b   1.000
_cell.length_c   1.000
_cell.angle_alpha   90.00
_cell.angle_beta   90.00
_cell.angle_gamma   90.00
#
_symmetry.space_group_name_H-M   'P 1'
#
loop_
_entity.id
_entity.type
_entity.pdbx_description
1 polymer ?
#
loop_
_entity_poly.entity_id
_entity_poly.type
_entity_poly.pdbx_seq_one_letter_code
_entity_poly.pdbx_strand_id
1 'polypeptide(L)' 'MQAAREKDADVVVLCSSDDEYVTYAPEAFNLLKGGKELFVVAGAPACMDELKAVGIEHFIHVRSNVLETLQMFNEKLL' A
#
# COMPACT_ATOMS: atom_id res chain seq x y z
N MET A 1 5.11 0.01 -11.41
CA MET A 1 4.09 -1.05 -11.56
C MET A 1 4.48 -2.15 -12.52
N GLN A 2 5.07 -1.86 -13.68
CA GLN A 2 5.52 -2.90 -14.62
C GLN A 2 6.44 -3.93 -13.97
N ALA A 3 7.46 -3.49 -13.22
CA ALA A 3 8.35 -4.39 -12.49
C ALA A 3 7.65 -5.30 -11.46
N ALA A 4 6.58 -4.83 -10.81
CA ALA A 4 5.80 -5.64 -9.87
C ALA A 4 4.99 -6.72 -10.60
N ARG A 5 4.36 -6.34 -11.73
CA ARG A 5 3.60 -7.26 -12.59
C ARG A 5 4.49 -8.29 -13.28
N GLU A 6 5.69 -7.90 -13.72
CA GLU A 6 6.68 -8.82 -14.30
C GLU A 6 7.18 -9.86 -13.30
N LYS A 7 7.09 -9.56 -12.00
CA LYS A 7 7.44 -10.47 -10.90
C LYS A 7 6.25 -11.23 -10.34
N ASP A 8 5.06 -11.06 -10.91
CA ASP A 8 3.79 -11.60 -10.41
C ASP A 8 3.59 -11.32 -8.91
N ALA A 9 3.95 -10.11 -8.47
CA ALA A 9 3.88 -9.74 -7.07
C ALA A 9 2.43 -9.59 -6.60
N ASP A 10 2.08 -10.30 -5.52
CA ASP A 10 0.75 -10.22 -4.92
C ASP A 10 0.57 -8.99 -4.01
N VAL A 11 1.66 -8.41 -3.50
CA VAL A 11 1.65 -7.25 -2.62
C VAL A 11 2.66 -6.22 -3.11
N VAL A 12 2.23 -4.96 -3.20
CA VAL A 12 3.08 -3.81 -3.57
C VAL A 12 3.09 -2.81 -2.41
N VAL A 13 4.28 -2.64 -1.81
CA VAL A 13 4.49 -1.68 -0.72
C VAL A 13 5.19 -0.43 -1.26
N LEU A 14 4.54 0.73 -1.17
CA LEU A 14 5.15 2.01 -1.50
C LEU A 14 5.97 2.51 -0.31
N CYS A 15 7.27 2.71 -0.52
CA CYS A 15 8.21 3.25 0.46
C CYS A 15 8.85 4.53 -0.09
N SER A 16 8.41 5.68 0.40
CA SER A 16 8.88 7.02 0.04
C SER A 16 8.91 7.92 1.28
N SER A 17 9.22 9.20 1.11
CA SER A 17 9.14 10.19 2.19
C SER A 17 7.70 10.62 2.45
N ASP A 18 7.40 11.09 3.66
CA ASP A 18 6.05 11.50 4.07
C ASP A 18 5.44 12.58 3.15
N ASP A 19 6.24 13.57 2.74
CA ASP A 19 5.82 14.68 1.87
C ASP A 19 5.46 14.20 0.46
N GLU A 20 6.07 13.12 0.00
CA GLU A 20 5.91 12.60 -1.35
C GLU A 20 4.66 11.73 -1.49
N TYR A 21 4.14 11.18 -0.38
CA TYR A 21 2.98 10.29 -0.42
C TYR A 21 1.70 10.98 -0.91
N VAL A 22 1.54 12.28 -0.68
CA VAL A 22 0.36 13.05 -1.15
C VAL A 22 0.23 12.96 -2.67
N THR A 23 1.35 12.92 -3.38
CA THR A 23 1.38 12.83 -4.85
C THR A 23 1.49 11.37 -5.30
N TYR A 24 2.48 10.63 -4.79
CA TYR A 24 2.81 9.32 -5.33
C TYR A 24 1.89 8.20 -4.87
N ALA A 25 1.32 8.27 -3.65
CA ALA A 25 0.46 7.18 -3.18
C ALA A 25 -0.86 7.09 -3.97
N PRO A 26 -1.59 8.19 -4.24
CA PRO A 26 -2.76 8.14 -5.11
C PRO A 26 -2.43 7.77 -6.56
N GLU A 27 -1.31 8.24 -7.10
CA GLU A 27 -0.87 7.89 -8.46
C GLU A 27 -0.56 6.39 -8.57
N ALA A 28 0.24 5.87 -7.63
CA ALA A 28 0.55 4.43 -7.54
C ALA A 28 -0.71 3.59 -7.36
N PHE A 29 -1.62 4.01 -6.47
CA PHE A 29 -2.89 3.32 -6.25
C PHE A 29 -3.75 3.28 -7.52
N ASN A 30 -3.83 4.39 -8.27
CA ASN A 30 -4.55 4.43 -9.54
C ASN A 30 -3.90 3.55 -10.62
N LEU A 31 -2.58 3.43 -10.65
CA LEU A 31 -1.88 2.54 -11.59
C LEU A 31 -2.12 1.05 -11.28
N LEU A 32 -2.38 0.72 -10.01
CA LEU A 32 -2.73 -0.64 -9.56
C LEU A 32 -4.24 -0.91 -9.62
N LYS A 33 -5.06 0.10 -9.90
CA LYS A 33 -6.52 -0.02 -9.96
C LYS A 33 -6.92 -0.98 -11.09
N GLY A 34 -7.57 -2.09 -10.72
CA GLY A 34 -7.92 -3.19 -11.64
C GLY A 34 -6.88 -4.31 -11.71
N GLY A 35 -5.80 -4.21 -10.94
CA GLY A 35 -4.87 -5.30 -10.67
C GLY A 35 -5.34 -6.23 -9.54
N LYS A 36 -4.65 -7.35 -9.37
CA LYS A 36 -4.85 -8.31 -8.26
C LYS A 36 -4.00 -7.95 -7.03
N GLU A 37 -3.08 -7.01 -7.20
CA GLU A 37 -2.05 -6.67 -6.22
C GLU A 37 -2.64 -5.90 -5.03
N LEU A 38 -2.27 -6.30 -3.82
CA LEU A 38 -2.57 -5.58 -2.60
C LEU A 38 -1.64 -4.37 -2.47
N PHE A 39 -2.19 -3.16 -2.49
CA PHE A 39 -1.41 -1.93 -2.32
C PHE A 39 -1.29 -1.55 -0.84
N VAL A 40 -0.06 -1.27 -0.39
CA VAL A 40 0.26 -0.91 1.00
C VAL A 40 1.17 0.31 1.02
N VAL A 41 0.95 1.24 1.94
CA VAL A 41 1.86 2.39 2.18
C VAL A 41 2.74 2.12 3.40
N ALA A 42 4.06 2.30 3.27
CA ALA A 42 5.01 2.15 4.37
C ALA A 42 5.09 3.44 5.19
N GLY A 43 4.37 3.48 6.31
CA GLY A 43 4.39 4.60 7.23
C GLY A 43 3.00 5.00 7.72
N ALA A 44 2.99 6.01 8.58
CA ALA A 44 1.79 6.69 9.03
C ALA A 44 1.95 8.19 8.78
N PRO A 45 1.98 8.61 7.50
CA PRO A 45 2.20 10.01 7.16
C PRO A 45 1.04 10.86 7.68
N ALA A 46 1.29 12.16 7.88
CA ALA A 46 0.26 13.09 8.33
C ALA A 46 -0.97 13.12 7.39
N CYS A 47 -0.77 12.84 6.09
CA CYS A 47 -1.81 12.75 5.08
C CYS A 47 -2.54 11.38 5.04
N MET A 48 -2.34 10.49 6.02
CA MET A 48 -2.94 9.16 6.04
C MET A 48 -4.47 9.19 5.87
N ASP A 49 -5.17 10.14 6.46
CA ASP A 49 -6.63 10.24 6.33
C ASP A 49 -7.05 10.67 4.92
N GLU A 50 -6.27 11.51 4.25
CA GLU A 50 -6.48 11.85 2.83
C GLU A 50 -6.24 10.64 1.93
N LEU A 51 -5.20 9.85 2.22
CA LEU A 51 -4.91 8.61 1.50
C LEU A 51 -6.03 7.59 1.68
N LYS A 52 -6.59 7.47 2.88
CA LYS A 52 -7.78 6.64 3.13
C LYS A 52 -9.00 7.14 2.37
N ALA A 53 -9.19 8.46 2.27
CA ALA A 53 -10.31 9.05 1.52
C ALA A 53 -10.26 8.73 0.02
N VAL A 54 -9.07 8.51 -0.56
CA VAL A 54 -8.93 8.04 -1.95
C VAL A 54 -9.06 6.52 -2.12
N GLY A 55 -9.24 5.77 -1.02
CA GLY A 55 -9.46 4.33 -1.01
C GLY A 55 -8.22 3.49 -0.65
N ILE A 56 -7.14 4.10 -0.17
CA ILE A 56 -5.96 3.35 0.30
C ILE A 56 -6.24 2.87 1.73
N GLU A 57 -6.40 1.56 1.90
CA GLU A 57 -6.82 0.96 3.17
C GLU A 57 -5.64 0.39 3.99
N HIS A 58 -4.52 0.06 3.35
CA HIS A 58 -3.45 -0.71 3.97
C HIS A 58 -2.20 0.11 4.20
N PHE A 59 -1.73 0.06 5.44
CA PHE A 59 -0.54 0.78 5.91
C PHE A 59 0.28 -0.16 6.80
N ILE A 60 1.60 -0.07 6.70
CA ILE A 60 2.52 -0.80 7.58
C ILE A 60 3.52 0.19 8.20
N HIS A 61 3.60 0.24 9.52
CA HIS A 61 4.46 1.18 10.24
C HIS A 61 4.96 0.58 11.56
N VAL A 62 5.84 1.30 12.26
CA VAL A 62 6.57 0.80 13.45
C VAL A 62 5.67 0.41 14.63
N ARG A 63 4.41 0.88 14.63
CA ARG A 63 3.41 0.63 15.67
C ARG A 63 2.36 -0.40 15.24
N SER A 64 2.44 -0.91 14.01
CA SER A 64 1.57 -1.99 13.54
C SER A 64 1.93 -3.28 14.26
N ASN A 65 0.92 -4.06 14.67
CA ASN A 65 1.17 -5.45 15.08
C ASN A 65 1.54 -6.23 13.82
N VAL A 66 2.84 -6.51 13.67
CA VAL A 66 3.40 -7.10 12.44
C VAL A 66 2.79 -8.46 12.15
N LEU A 67 2.57 -9.29 13.17
CA LEU A 67 1.99 -10.62 12.99
C LEU A 67 0.57 -10.54 12.43
N GLU A 68 -0.31 -9.76 13.08
CA GLU A 68 -1.70 -9.59 12.65
C GLU A 68 -1.79 -8.93 11.27
N THR A 69 -0.92 -7.95 10.99
CA THR A 69 -0.90 -7.24 9.70
C THR A 69 -0.53 -8.20 8.55
N LEU A 70 0.52 -9.03 8.75
CA LEU A 70 0.94 -10.00 7.74
C LEU A 70 -0.07 -11.13 7.57
N GLN A 71 -0.72 -11.57 8.65
CA GLN A 71 -1.82 -12.54 8.56
C GLN A 71 -2.98 -11.99 7.73
N MET A 72 -3.39 -10.74 7.98
CA MET A 72 -4.46 -10.07 7.21
C MET A 72 -4.10 -9.93 5.73
N PHE A 73 -2.85 -9.60 5.39
CA PHE A 73 -2.39 -9.59 4.00
C PHE A 73 -2.49 -10.98 3.38
N ASN A 74 -2.04 -12.01 4.08
CA ASN A 74 -2.09 -13.39 3.58
C ASN A 74 -3.54 -13.87 3.37
N GLU A 75 -4.46 -13.56 4.28
CA GLU A 75 -5.89 -13.93 4.14
C GLU A 75 -6.54 -13.28 2.92
N LYS A 76 -6.14 -12.06 2.54
CA LYS A 76 -6.66 -11.36 1.35
C LYS A 76 -6.14 -11.95 0.03
N LEU A 77 -5.12 -12.79 0.07
CA LEU A 77 -4.50 -13.42 -1.11
C LEU A 77 -4.95 -14.88 -1.31
N LEU A 78 -5.74 -15.43 -0.39
CA LEU A 78 -6.32 -16.78 -0.45
C LEU A 78 -7.74 -16.76 -1.05
#